data_AF-A0A1G9URF5-F1
#
_entry.id   AF-A0A1G9URF5-F1
#
_cell.length_a   1.000
_cell.length_b   1.000
_cell.length_c   1.000
_cell.angle_alpha   90.00
_cell.angle_beta   90.00
_cell.angle_gamma   90.00
#
_symmetry.space_group_name_H-M   'P 1'
#
loop_
_entity.id
_entity.type
_entity.pdbx_description
1 polymer ?
#
loop_
_entity_poly.entity_id
_entity_poly.type
_entity_poly.pdbx_seq_one_letter_code
_entity_poly.pdbx_strand_id
1 'polypeptide(L)'
;MNLDDIWFRFLTAFRQADSIVSIEKKLVAGLPFLYILTSGTISEKMIEEMIKQEAIYAMKGKRINAEMIYVRKEAFLFVYRFRFLVPQEKMFCCGNLCEDCIRYQSAT
;
A
#
# COMPACT_ATOMS: atom_id res chain seq x y z
N MET A 1 10.29 8.81 7.78
CA MET A 1 9.96 7.57 7.04
C MET A 1 9.53 7.99 5.65
N ASN A 2 10.26 7.63 4.61
CA ASN A 2 9.93 8.07 3.26
C ASN A 2 8.93 7.09 2.62
N LEU A 3 7.71 7.56 2.34
CA LEU A 3 6.71 6.74 1.65
C LEU A 3 7.12 6.41 0.23
N ASP A 4 7.98 7.23 -0.39
CA ASP A 4 8.47 6.98 -1.74
C ASP A 4 9.33 5.71 -1.82
N ASP A 5 10.12 5.41 -0.78
CA ASP A 5 10.92 4.18 -0.71
C ASP A 5 10.04 2.93 -0.67
N ILE A 6 8.91 3.01 0.04
CA ILE A 6 7.96 1.90 0.17
C ILE A 6 7.21 1.72 -1.15
N TRP A 7 6.76 2.82 -1.76
CA TRP A 7 6.17 2.79 -3.09
C TRP A 7 7.12 2.22 -4.13
N PHE A 8 8.40 2.61 -4.09
CA PHE A 8 9.42 2.11 -5.00
C PHE A 8 9.62 0.60 -4.84
N ARG A 9 9.77 0.10 -3.60
CA ARG A 9 9.88 -1.33 -3.32
C ARG A 9 8.65 -2.10 -3.78
N PHE A 10 7.46 -1.60 -3.42
CA PHE A 10 6.18 -2.19 -3.79
C PHE A 10 6.05 -2.33 -5.31
N LEU A 11 6.22 -1.24 -6.07
CA LEU A 11 6.07 -1.25 -7.53
C LEU A 11 7.15 -2.08 -8.24
N THR A 12 8.36 -2.15 -7.68
CA THR A 12 9.46 -2.94 -8.27
C THR A 12 9.22 -4.44 -8.15
N ALA A 13 8.57 -4.89 -7.08
CA ALA A 13 8.33 -6.32 -6.86
C ALA A 13 7.40 -6.94 -7.91
N PHE A 14 6.38 -6.19 -8.36
CA PHE A 14 5.46 -6.66 -9.42
C PHE A 14 6.12 -6.83 -10.80
N ARG A 15 7.27 -6.21 -11.04
CA ARG A 15 7.99 -6.38 -12.31
C ARG A 15 8.58 -7.78 -12.48
N GLN A 16 8.56 -8.59 -11.42
CA GLN A 16 9.07 -9.97 -11.43
C GLN A 16 7.96 -11.00 -11.65
N ALA A 17 6.69 -10.60 -11.70
CA ALA A 17 5.58 -11.51 -11.91
C ALA A 17 5.28 -11.68 -13.42
N ASP A 18 5.44 -12.90 -13.94
CA ASP A 18 5.19 -13.23 -15.37
C ASP A 18 3.77 -12.88 -15.87
N SER A 19 2.84 -12.75 -14.93
CA SER A 19 1.43 -12.52 -15.16
C SER A 19 1.06 -11.03 -15.29
N ILE A 20 2.00 -10.13 -14.96
CA ILE A 20 1.85 -8.68 -14.98
C ILE A 20 2.73 -8.09 -16.08
N VAL A 21 2.11 -7.42 -17.05
CA VAL A 21 2.81 -6.71 -18.13
C VAL A 21 3.34 -5.38 -17.62
N SER A 22 2.51 -4.64 -16.89
CA SER A 22 2.93 -3.37 -16.30
C SER A 22 2.10 -3.02 -15.07
N ILE A 23 2.72 -2.23 -14.19
CA ILE A 23 2.07 -1.59 -13.06
C ILE A 23 2.44 -0.11 -13.01
N GLU A 24 1.44 0.75 -12.87
CA GLU A 24 1.62 2.19 -12.78
C GLU A 24 0.86 2.76 -11.60
N LYS A 25 1.51 3.64 -10.83
CA LYS A 25 0.86 4.50 -9.84
C LYS A 25 0.47 5.82 -10.51
N LYS A 26 -0.82 6.18 -10.48
CA LYS A 26 -1.30 7.50 -10.92
C LYS A 26 -1.93 8.24 -9.75
N LEU A 27 -1.66 9.54 -9.64
CA LEU A 27 -2.33 10.42 -8.69
C LEU A 27 -3.52 11.09 -9.37
N VAL A 28 -4.71 10.89 -8.82
CA VAL A 28 -5.94 11.52 -9.30
C VAL A 28 -6.63 12.16 -8.10
N ALA A 29 -6.83 13.48 -8.15
CA ALA A 29 -7.37 14.28 -7.03
C ALA A 29 -6.63 14.03 -5.69
N GLY A 30 -5.30 13.90 -5.75
CA GLY A 30 -4.45 13.62 -4.57
C GLY A 30 -4.51 12.18 -4.08
N LEU A 31 -5.26 11.30 -4.74
CA LEU A 31 -5.39 9.89 -4.35
C LEU A 31 -4.57 8.99 -5.26
N PRO A 32 -3.78 8.06 -4.70
CA PRO A 32 -3.05 7.07 -5.48
C PRO A 32 -3.97 5.96 -6.00
N PHE A 33 -3.86 5.71 -7.31
CA PHE A 33 -4.47 4.61 -8.03
C PHE A 33 -3.40 3.73 -8.65
N LEU A 34 -3.61 2.42 -8.58
CA LEU A 34 -2.83 1.40 -9.27
C LEU A 34 -3.54 1.01 -10.56
N TYR A 35 -2.81 1.06 -11.65
CA TYR A 35 -3.20 0.54 -12.95
C TYR A 35 -2.32 -0.67 -13.22
N ILE A 36 -2.94 -1.85 -13.29
CA ILE A 36 -2.24 -3.12 -13.46
C ILE A 36 -2.71 -3.74 -14.77
N LEU A 37 -1.79 -3.86 -15.73
CA LEU A 37 -2.04 -4.55 -17.00
C LEU A 37 -1.51 -5.97 -16.91
N THR A 38 -2.35 -6.96 -17.25
CA THR A 38 -2.00 -8.38 -17.19
C THR A 38 -1.74 -8.96 -18.59
N SER A 39 -0.94 -10.02 -18.67
CA SER A 39 -0.59 -10.71 -19.93
C SER A 39 -1.69 -11.66 -20.43
N GLY A 40 -2.75 -11.84 -19.65
CA GLY A 40 -3.91 -12.67 -20.00
C GLY A 40 -5.01 -12.60 -18.94
N THR A 41 -5.92 -13.58 -19.00
CA THR A 41 -7.06 -13.68 -18.08
C THR A 41 -6.58 -14.10 -16.70
N ILE A 42 -6.52 -13.14 -15.78
CA ILE A 42 -6.26 -13.36 -14.36
C ILE A 42 -7.53 -13.01 -13.58
N SER A 43 -7.78 -13.75 -12.50
CA SER A 43 -8.89 -13.43 -11.60
C SER A 43 -8.55 -12.20 -10.74
N GLU A 44 -9.56 -11.37 -10.47
CA GLU A 44 -9.42 -10.21 -9.58
C GLU A 44 -8.82 -10.61 -8.22
N LYS A 45 -9.29 -11.73 -7.66
CA LYS A 45 -8.80 -12.27 -6.38
C LYS A 45 -7.29 -12.55 -6.40
N MET A 46 -6.75 -13.11 -7.48
CA MET A 46 -5.30 -13.33 -7.58
C MET A 46 -4.52 -12.02 -7.61
N ILE A 47 -5.04 -10.99 -8.29
CA ILE A 47 -4.40 -9.67 -8.31
C ILE A 47 -4.43 -9.04 -6.92
N GLU A 48 -5.55 -9.13 -6.23
CA GLU A 48 -5.68 -8.66 -4.85
C GLU A 48 -4.72 -9.38 -3.90
N GLU A 49 -4.56 -10.70 -4.04
CA GLU A 49 -3.61 -11.48 -3.27
C GLU A 49 -2.17 -11.03 -3.55
N MET A 50 -1.80 -10.82 -4.82
CA MET A 50 -0.48 -10.27 -5.19
C MET A 50 -0.29 -8.87 -4.58
N ILE A 51 -1.27 -7.98 -4.70
CA ILE A 51 -1.24 -6.64 -4.07
C ILE A 51 -0.97 -6.74 -2.57
N LYS A 52 -1.70 -7.62 -1.88
CA LYS A 52 -1.55 -7.80 -0.43
C LYS A 52 -0.16 -8.33 -0.07
N GLN A 53 0.34 -9.35 -0.78
CA GLN A 53 1.65 -9.94 -0.49
C GLN A 53 2.78 -8.93 -0.67
N GLU A 54 2.80 -8.21 -1.79
CA GLU A 54 3.84 -7.22 -2.04
C GLU A 54 3.73 -6.01 -1.12
N ALA A 55 2.51 -5.61 -0.74
CA ALA A 55 2.32 -4.58 0.26
C ALA A 55 2.91 -4.98 1.61
N ILE A 56 2.64 -6.22 2.08
CA ILE A 56 3.22 -6.76 3.32
C ILE A 56 4.75 -6.74 3.26
N TYR A 57 5.32 -7.18 2.14
CA TYR A 57 6.77 -7.18 1.95
C TYR A 57 7.36 -5.76 1.98
N ALA A 58 6.75 -4.82 1.25
CA ALA A 58 7.20 -3.42 1.20
C ALA A 58 7.09 -2.70 2.55
N MET A 59 6.10 -3.07 3.37
CA MET A 59 5.89 -2.52 4.72
C MET A 59 6.75 -3.19 5.81
N LYS A 60 7.46 -4.29 5.51
CA LYS A 60 8.19 -5.07 6.51
C LYS A 60 9.13 -4.21 7.37
N GLY A 61 8.98 -4.30 8.69
CA GLY A 61 9.78 -3.54 9.66
C GLY A 61 9.38 -2.06 9.78
N LYS A 62 8.25 -1.65 9.19
CA LYS A 62 7.68 -0.30 9.32
C LYS A 62 6.32 -0.38 9.99
N ARG A 63 6.00 0.60 10.85
CA ARG A 63 4.64 0.77 11.39
C ARG A 63 3.82 1.52 10.35
N ILE A 64 3.23 0.80 9.40
CA ILE A 64 2.43 1.32 8.28
C ILE A 64 1.30 0.34 8.02
N ASN A 65 0.12 0.87 7.69
CA ASN A 65 -1.02 0.09 7.20
C ASN A 65 -1.24 0.33 5.71
N ALA A 66 -2.05 -0.50 5.07
CA ALA A 66 -2.46 -0.30 3.68
C ALA A 66 -3.99 -0.40 3.53
N GLU A 67 -4.55 0.44 2.67
CA GLU A 67 -5.94 0.37 2.22
C GLU A 67 -5.95 0.07 0.72
N MET A 68 -6.77 -0.91 0.30
CA MET A 68 -6.97 -1.28 -1.09
C MET A 68 -8.47 -1.36 -1.38
N ILE A 69 -8.91 -0.68 -2.43
CA ILE A 69 -10.30 -0.72 -2.90
C ILE A 69 -10.28 -0.96 -4.40
N TYR A 70 -10.98 -2.00 -4.85
CA TYR A 70 -11.22 -2.25 -6.27
C TYR A 70 -12.11 -1.15 -6.87
N VAL A 71 -11.73 -0.64 -8.04
CA VAL A 71 -12.44 0.47 -8.71
C VAL A 71 -13.13 -0.04 -9.96
N ARG A 72 -12.38 -0.64 -10.89
CA ARG A 72 -12.92 -1.16 -12.15
C ARG A 72 -11.93 -2.10 -12.85
N LYS A 73 -12.43 -2.79 -13.86
CA LYS A 73 -11.67 -3.57 -14.85
C LYS A 73 -12.09 -3.19 -16.25
N GLU A 74 -11.14 -3.19 -17.17
CA GLU A 74 -11.36 -3.02 -18.61
C GLU A 74 -10.45 -3.99 -19.37
N ALA A 75 -11.02 -5.05 -19.95
CA ALA A 75 -10.26 -6.16 -20.56
C ALA A 75 -9.19 -6.75 -19.60
N PHE A 76 -7.90 -6.48 -19.86
CA PHE A 76 -6.76 -6.93 -19.06
C PHE A 76 -6.21 -5.86 -18.11
N LEU A 77 -6.85 -4.70 -18.04
CA LEU A 77 -6.49 -3.59 -17.15
C LEU A 77 -7.34 -3.62 -15.89
N PHE A 78 -6.69 -3.68 -14.74
CA PHE A 78 -7.33 -3.57 -13.43
C PHE A 78 -6.95 -2.25 -12.76
N VAL A 79 -7.93 -1.61 -12.14
CA VAL A 79 -7.75 -0.33 -11.45
C VAL A 79 -8.14 -0.46 -9.99
N TYR A 80 -7.21 -0.11 -9.10
CA TYR A 80 -7.42 -0.10 -7.66
C TYR A 80 -7.09 1.27 -7.09
N ARG A 81 -7.83 1.72 -6.09
CA ARG A 81 -7.39 2.79 -5.19
C ARG A 81 -6.55 2.15 -4.10
N PHE A 82 -5.31 2.57 -3.93
CA PHE A 82 -4.39 1.93 -2.98
C PHE A 82 -3.55 2.95 -2.22
N ARG A 83 -3.57 2.90 -0.88
CA ARG A 83 -2.83 3.83 -0.02
C ARG A 83 -2.00 3.10 1.01
N PHE A 84 -0.79 3.58 1.22
CA PHE A 84 -0.05 3.36 2.46
C PHE A 84 -0.44 4.43 3.48
N LEU A 85 -0.74 4.02 4.71
CA LEU A 85 -1.23 4.83 5.80
C LEU A 85 -0.19 4.84 6.92
N VAL A 86 0.33 6.02 7.23
CA VAL A 86 1.18 6.21 8.41
C VAL A 86 0.28 6.26 9.65
N PRO A 87 0.62 5.55 10.75
CA PRO A 87 -0.11 5.63 12.00
C PRO A 87 -0.27 7.09 12.43
N GLN A 88 -1.50 7.46 12.79
CA GLN A 88 -1.83 8.79 13.31
C GLN A 88 -1.58 8.87 14.82
N GLU A 89 -0.59 8.13 15.32
CA GLU A 89 -0.21 8.19 16.73
C GLU A 89 0.73 9.38 16.95
N LYS A 90 0.60 10.05 18.10
CA LYS A 90 1.53 11.09 18.52
C LYS A 90 2.91 10.48 18.74
N MET A 91 3.75 10.54 17.71
CA MET A 91 5.13 10.02 17.72
C MET A 91 6.08 10.79 18.66
N PHE A 92 5.62 11.87 19.28
CA PHE A 92 6.36 12.66 20.26
C PHE A 92 5.51 12.91 21.51
N CYS A 93 6.15 12.83 22.68
CA CYS A 93 5.53 13.28 23.91
C CYS A 93 5.47 14.81 23.90
N CYS A 94 4.26 15.36 23.91
CA CYS A 94 4.02 16.82 23.99
C CYS A 94 3.96 17.36 25.43
N GLY A 95 4.15 16.51 26.45
CA GLY A 95 4.14 16.92 27.86
C GLY A 95 2.75 17.07 28.51
N ASN A 96 1.66 16.97 27.74
CA ASN A 96 0.30 17.27 28.20
C ASN A 96 -0.50 16.07 28.74
N LEU A 97 0.16 14.96 29.14
CA LEU A 97 -0.51 13.78 29.72
C LEU A 97 -1.71 13.25 28.88
N CYS A 98 -1.60 13.28 27.55
CA CYS A 98 -2.67 12.83 26.67
C CYS A 98 -2.89 11.30 26.81
N GLU A 99 -4.14 10.85 26.65
CA GLU A 99 -4.52 9.43 26.72
C GLU A 99 -3.84 8.58 25.63
N ASP A 100 -3.42 9.20 24.52
CA ASP A 100 -2.75 8.59 23.37
C ASP A 100 -1.21 8.67 23.43
N CYS A 101 -0.63 8.94 24.60
CA CYS A 101 0.80 9.16 24.75
C CYS A 101 1.63 7.86 24.67
N ILE A 102 2.65 7.84 23.80
CA ILE A 102 3.57 6.70 23.64
C ILE A 102 4.28 6.27 24.95
N ARG A 103 4.45 7.18 25.92
CA ARG A 103 5.04 6.84 27.23
C ARG A 103 4.10 5.98 28.08
N TYR A 104 2.79 6.13 27.94
CA TYR A 104 1.80 5.33 28.67
C TYR A 104 1.70 3.90 28.13
N GLN A 105 1.92 3.69 26.83
CA GLN A 105 1.83 2.35 26.22
C GLN A 105 3.02 1.43 26.53
N SER A 106 4.12 1.95 27.09
CA SER A 106 5.37 1.21 27.30
C SER A 106 5.57 0.69 28.74
N ALA A 107 4.57 0.82 29.61
CA ALA A 107 4.70 0.64 31.06
C ALA A 107 4.09 -0.67 31.61
N THR A 108 3.85 -1.67 30.76
CA THR A 108 3.34 -2.99 31.16
C THR A 108 4.31 -4.08 30.72
#